data_AF-A0A2S7PL67-F1
#
_entry.id   AF-A0A2S7PL67-F1
#
_cell.length_a   1.000
_cell.length_b   1.000
_cell.length_c   1.000
_cell.angle_alpha   90.00
_cell.angle_beta   90.00
_cell.angle_gamma   90.00
#
_symmetry.space_group_name_H-M   'P 1'
#
loop_
_entity.id
_entity.type
_entity.pdbx_description
1 polymer ?
#
loop_
_entity_poly.entity_id
_entity_poly.type
_entity_poly.pdbx_seq_one_letter_code
_entity_poly.pdbx_strand_id
1 'polypeptide(L)'
;MHRATGLDTAEWMNAHSMTLAVRGIVELFQLVGRETEVQRERVAFSIAHDDRMGTIHGHYPVFEGKEIKYYFHAIRAFDFTTMEGRDRWTAYRFTKNVYDVWMPRHFERLCSAVDQIPADLDLGAAQLSQGEKE
;
A
#
# COMPACT_ATOMS: atom_id res chain seq x y z
N MET A 1 -3.26 -5.10 29.90
CA MET A 1 -2.53 -5.20 28.62
C MET A 1 -3.27 -6.24 27.77
N HIS A 2 -4.24 -5.80 26.96
CA HIS A 2 -5.14 -6.69 26.22
C HIS A 2 -4.52 -6.94 24.85
N ARG A 3 -4.20 -8.19 24.53
CA ARG A 3 -3.48 -8.60 23.32
C ARG A 3 -4.49 -8.70 22.18
N ALA A 4 -4.47 -7.75 21.24
CA ALA A 4 -5.20 -7.85 19.97
C ALA A 4 -4.34 -8.62 18.94
N THR A 5 -3.94 -9.86 19.26
CA THR A 5 -2.91 -10.58 18.48
C THR A 5 -3.29 -10.82 17.03
N GLY A 6 -4.59 -10.97 16.73
CA GLY A 6 -5.08 -11.20 15.37
C GLY A 6 -4.98 -9.94 14.50
N LEU A 7 -5.56 -8.83 14.98
CA LEU A 7 -5.56 -7.57 14.24
C LEU A 7 -4.15 -7.01 14.06
N ASP A 8 -3.36 -6.99 15.14
CA ASP A 8 -1.97 -6.52 15.08
C ASP A 8 -1.17 -7.34 14.04
N THR A 9 -1.32 -8.67 14.05
CA THR A 9 -0.62 -9.54 13.08
C THR A 9 -1.05 -9.24 11.64
N ALA A 10 -2.35 -9.05 11.39
CA ALA A 10 -2.86 -8.70 10.06
C ALA A 10 -2.34 -7.34 9.59
N GLU A 11 -2.26 -6.34 10.47
CA GLU A 11 -1.69 -5.03 10.16
C GLU A 11 -0.21 -5.11 9.79
N TRP A 12 0.57 -5.94 10.51
CA TRP A 12 1.99 -6.13 10.22
C TRP A 12 2.22 -6.83 8.88
N MET A 13 1.45 -7.87 8.58
CA MET A 13 1.51 -8.56 7.27
C MET A 13 1.11 -7.62 6.12
N ASN A 14 0.09 -6.81 6.33
CA ASN A 14 -0.32 -5.78 5.38
C ASN A 14 0.77 -4.72 5.20
N ALA A 15 1.37 -4.22 6.28
CA ALA A 15 2.47 -3.25 6.20
C ALA A 15 3.66 -3.81 5.41
N HIS A 16 4.04 -5.06 5.64
CA HIS A 16 5.11 -5.71 4.89
C HIS A 16 4.79 -5.83 3.40
N SER A 17 3.65 -6.44 3.05
CA SER A 17 3.24 -6.65 1.65
C SER A 17 3.04 -5.34 0.90
N MET A 18 2.40 -4.34 1.52
CA MET A 18 2.22 -3.03 0.91
C MET A 18 3.52 -2.26 0.78
N THR A 19 4.48 -2.40 1.69
CA THR A 19 5.81 -1.79 1.53
C THR A 19 6.50 -2.28 0.24
N LEU A 20 6.40 -3.58 -0.08
CA LEU A 20 6.95 -4.12 -1.33
C LEU A 20 6.23 -3.55 -2.56
N ALA A 21 4.90 -3.44 -2.51
CA ALA A 21 4.11 -2.85 -3.60
C ALA A 21 4.44 -1.36 -3.81
N VAL A 22 4.47 -0.57 -2.73
CA VAL A 22 4.82 0.85 -2.75
C VAL A 22 6.24 1.05 -3.25
N ARG A 23 7.18 0.18 -2.84
CA ARG A 23 8.56 0.20 -3.35
C ARG A 23 8.60 0.02 -4.86
N GLY A 24 7.88 -0.93 -5.43
CA GLY A 24 7.81 -1.11 -6.89
C GLY A 24 7.26 0.13 -7.60
N ILE A 25 6.24 0.78 -7.03
CA ILE A 25 5.72 2.05 -7.55
C ILE A 25 6.79 3.14 -7.48
N VAL A 26 7.50 3.27 -6.35
CA VAL A 26 8.57 4.27 -6.20
C VAL A 26 9.70 4.04 -7.20
N GLU A 27 10.15 2.80 -7.36
CA GLU A 27 11.20 2.45 -8.32
C GLU A 27 10.78 2.79 -9.76
N LEU A 28 9.54 2.48 -10.14
CA LEU A 28 8.99 2.88 -11.44
C LEU A 28 8.99 4.40 -11.64
N PHE A 29 8.52 5.17 -10.66
CA PHE A 29 8.43 6.63 -10.79
C PHE A 29 9.81 7.31 -10.73
N GLN A 30 10.75 6.78 -9.95
CA GLN A 30 12.14 7.25 -9.94
C GLN A 30 12.83 6.98 -11.28
N LEU A 31 12.58 5.82 -11.88
CA LEU A 31 13.18 5.43 -13.15
C LEU A 31 12.85 6.44 -14.26
N VAL A 32 11.66 7.02 -14.24
CA VAL A 32 11.20 8.01 -15.23
C VAL A 32 11.28 9.47 -14.72
N GLY A 33 11.96 9.73 -13.60
CA GLY A 33 12.17 11.07 -13.05
C GLY A 33 10.90 11.77 -12.54
N ARG A 34 9.91 11.00 -12.11
CA ARG A 34 8.59 11.46 -11.64
C ARG A 34 8.37 11.17 -10.15
N GLU A 35 9.42 10.96 -9.36
CA GLU A 35 9.34 10.60 -7.95
C GLU A 35 8.60 11.63 -7.07
N THR A 36 8.57 12.89 -7.49
CA THR A 36 7.82 13.95 -6.80
C THR A 36 6.30 13.71 -6.80
N GLU A 37 5.78 12.92 -7.75
CA GLU A 37 4.35 12.57 -7.81
C GLU A 37 3.92 11.55 -6.75
N VAL A 38 4.88 10.80 -6.19
CA VAL A 38 4.62 9.77 -5.18
C VAL A 38 5.12 10.16 -3.80
N GLN A 39 5.97 11.19 -3.68
CA GLN A 39 6.44 11.75 -2.41
C GLN A 39 5.27 12.16 -1.51
N ARG A 40 5.15 11.50 -0.35
CA ARG A 40 4.09 11.70 0.65
C ARG A 40 2.66 11.49 0.13
N GLU A 41 2.50 10.87 -1.04
CA GLU A 41 1.20 10.57 -1.62
C GLU A 41 0.76 9.15 -1.26
N ARG A 42 -0.53 8.98 -0.95
CA ARG A 42 -1.10 7.64 -0.71
C ARG A 42 -1.20 6.88 -2.03
N VAL A 43 -0.34 5.88 -2.21
CA VAL A 43 -0.25 5.07 -3.42
C VAL A 43 -0.72 3.63 -3.23
N ALA A 44 -1.02 3.22 -2.00
CA ALA A 44 -1.67 1.95 -1.72
C ALA A 44 -2.54 2.03 -0.46
N PHE A 45 -3.46 1.07 -0.32
CA PHE A 45 -4.34 0.93 0.84
C PHE A 45 -4.37 -0.51 1.31
N SER A 46 -4.53 -0.73 2.62
CA SER A 46 -4.80 -2.04 3.18
C SER A 46 -5.94 -1.97 4.19
N ILE A 47 -6.64 -3.10 4.33
CA ILE A 47 -7.67 -3.28 5.36
C ILE A 47 -7.25 -4.47 6.20
N ALA A 48 -7.17 -4.29 7.52
CA ALA A 48 -7.01 -5.38 8.48
C ALA A 48 -8.30 -5.54 9.28
N HIS A 49 -8.56 -6.74 9.77
CA HIS A 49 -9.69 -6.99 10.65
C HIS A 49 -9.41 -8.15 11.59
N ASP A 50 -10.12 -8.17 12.72
CA ASP A 50 -10.31 -9.36 13.54
C ASP A 50 -11.80 -9.74 13.57
N ASP A 51 -12.25 -10.44 14.62
CA ASP A 51 -13.64 -10.83 14.83
C ASP A 51 -14.56 -9.67 15.24
N ARG A 52 -14.00 -8.49 15.52
CA ARG A 52 -14.74 -7.34 16.07
C ARG A 52 -14.47 -6.01 15.37
N MET A 53 -13.21 -5.74 15.07
CA MET A 53 -12.71 -4.46 14.57
C MET A 53 -12.17 -4.59 13.15
N GLY A 54 -12.26 -3.49 12.41
CA GLY A 54 -11.58 -3.30 11.13
C GLY A 54 -10.79 -2.00 11.14
N THR A 55 -9.63 -2.01 10.49
CA THR A 55 -8.78 -0.83 10.30
C THR A 55 -8.43 -0.66 8.83
N ILE A 56 -8.44 0.59 8.37
CA ILE A 56 -8.09 0.98 7.01
C ILE A 56 -6.85 1.84 7.10
N HIS A 57 -5.83 1.48 6.32
CA HIS A 57 -4.56 2.18 6.29
C HIS A 57 -4.25 2.66 4.87
N GLY A 58 -3.68 3.85 4.77
CA GLY A 58 -3.05 4.35 3.54
C GLY A 58 -1.53 4.26 3.66
N HIS A 59 -0.89 3.82 2.59
CA HIS A 59 0.56 3.62 2.51
C HIS A 59 1.18 4.64 1.57
N TYR A 60 2.30 5.24 1.99
CA TYR A 60 2.97 6.31 1.26
C TYR A 60 4.49 6.29 1.50
N PRO A 61 5.29 6.62 0.48
CA PRO A 61 6.72 6.79 0.63
C PRO A 61 7.07 8.22 1.09
N VAL A 62 8.21 8.35 1.76
CA VAL A 62 8.84 9.63 2.13
C VAL A 62 10.29 9.59 1.71
N PHE A 63 10.67 10.53 0.85
CA PHE A 63 12.01 10.67 0.31
C PHE A 63 12.79 11.66 1.19
N GLU A 64 13.92 11.20 1.73
CA GLU A 64 14.85 11.96 2.57
C GLU A 64 16.25 11.89 1.96
N GLY A 65 16.50 12.72 0.96
CA GLY A 65 17.74 12.66 0.17
C GLY A 65 17.79 11.38 -0.66
N LYS A 66 18.74 10.49 -0.34
CA LYS A 66 18.87 9.17 -0.99
C LYS A 66 18.11 8.07 -0.27
N GLU A 67 17.66 8.30 0.95
CA GLU A 67 16.89 7.33 1.72
C GLU A 67 15.40 7.46 1.37
N ILE A 68 14.73 6.32 1.24
CA ILE A 68 13.28 6.24 1.06
C ILE A 68 12.71 5.46 2.24
N LYS A 69 11.79 6.10 2.97
CA LYS A 69 11.07 5.49 4.08
C LYS A 69 9.64 5.21 3.66
N TYR A 70 9.10 4.07 4.09
CA TYR A 70 7.75 3.65 3.78
C TYR A 70 6.91 3.71 5.04
N TYR A 71 5.81 4.46 4.98
CA TYR A 71 4.92 4.66 6.12
C TYR A 71 3.51 4.23 5.78
N PHE A 72 2.78 3.86 6.81
CA PHE A 72 1.35 3.65 6.74
C PHE A 72 0.65 4.39 7.88
N HIS A 73 -0.51 4.97 7.60
CA HIS A 73 -1.28 5.73 8.58
C HIS A 73 -2.73 5.25 8.60
N ALA A 74 -3.29 5.13 9.80
CA ALA A 74 -4.67 4.72 10.02
C ALA A 74 -5.62 5.80 9.49
N ILE A 75 -6.36 5.48 8.43
CA ILE A 75 -7.41 6.34 7.89
C ILE A 75 -8.67 6.21 8.74
N ARG A 76 -9.00 4.99 9.17
CA ARG A 76 -10.16 4.71 10.01
C ARG A 76 -10.00 3.39 10.75
N ALA A 77 -10.34 3.37 12.03
CA ALA A 77 -10.66 2.17 12.79
C ALA A 77 -12.18 2.15 13.07
N PHE A 78 -12.80 0.98 13.04
CA PHE A 78 -14.23 0.84 13.28
C PHE A 78 -14.56 -0.52 13.90
N ASP A 79 -15.60 -0.55 14.74
CA ASP A 79 -16.13 -1.76 15.37
C ASP A 79 -17.45 -2.14 14.69
N PHE A 80 -17.48 -3.27 13.99
CA PHE A 80 -18.66 -3.70 13.24
C PHE A 80 -19.66 -4.51 14.08
N THR A 81 -19.36 -4.77 15.36
CA THR A 81 -20.25 -5.45 16.30
C THR A 81 -21.12 -4.46 17.10
N THR A 82 -20.72 -3.19 17.13
CA THR A 82 -21.44 -2.12 17.86
C THR A 82 -22.52 -1.45 17.01
N MET A 83 -23.47 -0.78 17.67
CA MET A 83 -24.50 0.07 17.05
C MET A 83 -25.29 -0.61 15.92
N GLU A 84 -25.74 -1.85 16.16
CA GLU A 84 -26.52 -2.67 15.19
C GLU A 84 -25.81 -2.86 13.83
N GLY A 85 -24.48 -2.80 13.79
CA GLY A 85 -23.71 -2.97 12.57
C GLY A 85 -23.74 -1.76 11.64
N ARG A 86 -24.00 -0.55 12.16
CA ARG A 86 -23.92 0.73 11.42
C ARG A 86 -22.66 0.85 10.55
N ASP A 87 -21.52 0.39 11.08
CA ASP A 87 -20.22 0.47 10.43
C ASP A 87 -19.84 -0.79 9.63
N ARG A 88 -20.72 -1.80 9.56
CA ARG A 88 -20.48 -3.06 8.82
C ARG A 88 -20.14 -2.84 7.34
N TRP A 89 -20.70 -1.79 6.73
CA TRP A 89 -20.46 -1.48 5.31
C TRP A 89 -19.28 -0.53 5.07
N THR A 90 -18.52 -0.18 6.10
CA THR A 90 -17.42 0.79 5.97
C THR A 90 -16.31 0.29 5.05
N ALA A 91 -15.79 -0.91 5.27
CA ALA A 91 -14.78 -1.52 4.39
C ALA A 91 -15.31 -1.65 2.95
N TYR A 92 -16.53 -2.16 2.78
CA TYR A 92 -17.16 -2.31 1.47
C TYR A 92 -17.24 -0.98 0.70
N ARG A 93 -17.78 0.07 1.32
CA ARG A 93 -17.89 1.40 0.69
C ARG A 93 -16.52 2.00 0.38
N PHE A 94 -15.56 1.81 1.28
CA PHE A 94 -14.20 2.28 1.05
C PHE A 94 -13.56 1.58 -0.15
N THR A 95 -13.58 0.24 -0.18
CA THR A 95 -13.06 -0.56 -1.31
C THR A 95 -13.75 -0.18 -2.61
N LYS A 96 -15.08 -0.03 -2.61
CA LYS A 96 -15.82 0.41 -3.79
C LYS A 96 -15.32 1.78 -4.28
N ASN A 97 -15.17 2.76 -3.38
CA ASN A 97 -14.65 4.08 -3.76
C ASN A 97 -13.19 4.03 -4.23
N VAL A 98 -12.36 3.14 -3.67
CA VAL A 98 -11.00 2.90 -4.16
C VAL A 98 -11.06 2.47 -5.62
N TYR A 99 -11.88 1.47 -5.98
CA TYR A 99 -11.95 0.97 -7.35
C TYR A 99 -12.72 1.89 -8.32
N ASP A 100 -13.79 2.54 -7.88
CA ASP A 100 -14.65 3.35 -8.75
C ASP A 100 -14.07 4.75 -9.00
N VAL A 101 -13.30 5.30 -8.04
CA VAL A 101 -12.86 6.71 -8.09
C VAL A 101 -11.34 6.83 -8.13
N TRP A 102 -10.63 6.18 -7.20
CA TRP A 102 -9.19 6.40 -7.03
C TRP A 102 -8.33 5.56 -8.00
N MET A 103 -8.67 4.28 -8.16
CA MET A 103 -7.93 3.30 -8.93
C MET A 103 -7.81 3.65 -10.42
N PRO A 104 -8.84 4.14 -11.12
CA PRO A 104 -8.71 4.49 -12.54
C PRO A 104 -7.64 5.56 -12.75
N ARG A 105 -7.65 6.60 -11.92
CA ARG A 105 -6.64 7.66 -11.95
C ARG A 105 -5.24 7.14 -11.58
N HIS A 106 -5.14 6.25 -10.59
CA HIS A 106 -3.85 5.67 -10.22
C HIS A 106 -3.31 4.74 -11.31
N PHE A 107 -4.16 3.95 -11.95
CA PHE A 107 -3.82 3.08 -13.07
C PHE A 107 -3.33 3.88 -14.29
N GLU A 108 -4.02 4.95 -14.67
CA GLU A 108 -3.57 5.84 -15.75
C GLU A 108 -2.19 6.44 -15.46
N ARG A 109 -1.93 6.83 -14.20
CA ARG A 109 -0.61 7.32 -13.78
C ARG A 109 0.47 6.25 -13.92
N LEU A 110 0.17 5.01 -13.54
CA LEU A 110 1.09 3.88 -13.69
C LEU A 110 1.37 3.57 -15.17
N CYS A 111 0.34 3.47 -16.02
CA CYS A 111 0.51 3.29 -17.46
C CYS A 111 1.36 4.41 -18.07
N SER A 112 1.05 5.66 -17.73
CA SER A 112 1.82 6.81 -18.19
C SER A 112 3.31 6.76 -17.78
N ALA A 113 3.63 6.20 -16.61
CA ALA A 113 5.02 6.00 -16.20
C ALA A 113 5.67 4.83 -16.96
N VAL A 114 4.94 3.72 -17.15
CA VAL A 114 5.41 2.55 -17.92
C VAL A 114 5.71 2.92 -19.37
N ASP A 115 4.86 3.73 -20.01
CA ASP A 115 5.04 4.17 -21.40
C ASP A 115 6.29 5.04 -21.61
N GLN A 116 6.87 5.57 -20.53
CA GLN A 116 8.10 6.38 -20.56
C GLN A 116 9.37 5.58 -20.26
N ILE A 117 9.25 4.28 -19.99
CA ILE A 117 10.41 3.41 -19.78
C ILE A 117 11.18 3.28 -21.11
N PRO A 118 12.49 3.57 -21.14
CA PRO A 118 13.32 3.38 -22.34
C PRO A 118 13.29 1.93 -22.81
N ALA A 119 13.08 1.71 -24.10
CA ALA A 119 12.95 0.37 -24.68
C ALA A 119 14.26 -0.46 -24.61
N ASP A 120 15.40 0.22 -24.45
CA ASP A 120 16.74 -0.35 -24.32
C ASP A 120 17.19 -0.52 -22.85
N LEU A 121 16.31 -0.24 -21.88
CA LEU A 121 16.63 -0.38 -20.47
C LEU A 121 16.78 -1.85 -20.07
N ASP A 122 17.99 -2.25 -19.65
CA ASP A 122 18.23 -3.52 -18.99
C ASP A 122 17.78 -3.43 -17.53
N LEU A 123 16.60 -3.99 -17.24
CA LEU A 123 16.03 -4.06 -15.89
C LEU A 123 16.70 -5.12 -15.00
N GLY A 124 17.78 -5.76 -15.47
CA GLY A 124 18.70 -6.59 -14.68
C GLY A 124 17.99 -7.39 -13.60
N ALA A 125 17.38 -8.51 -13.96
CA ALA A 125 16.62 -9.36 -13.04
C ALA A 125 17.44 -9.59 -11.75
N ALA A 126 17.10 -8.87 -10.69
CA ALA A 126 17.76 -9.02 -9.41
C ALA A 126 17.60 -10.48 -9.01
N GLN A 127 18.71 -11.22 -9.01
CA GLN A 127 18.74 -12.61 -8.61
C GLN A 127 18.16 -12.66 -7.20
N LEU A 128 16.96 -13.19 -7.09
CA LEU A 128 16.40 -13.67 -5.83
C LEU A 128 17.38 -14.75 -5.37
N SER A 129 18.37 -14.37 -4.57
CA SER A 129 19.24 -15.32 -3.91
C SER A 129 18.33 -16.22 -3.08
N GLN A 130 18.18 -17.46 -3.55
CA GLN A 130 17.55 -18.50 -2.76
C GLN A 130 18.39 -18.63 -1.50
N GLY A 131 17.79 -18.30 -0.36
CA GLY A 131 18.39 -18.53 0.95
C GLY A 131 18.81 -19.99 1.05
N GLU A 132 20.08 -20.18 1.35
CA GLU A 132 20.67 -21.47 1.67
C GLU A 132 19.84 -22.13 2.78
N LYS A 133 19.39 -23.36 2.52
CA LYS A 133 18.96 -24.28 3.56
C LYS A 133 20.22 -24.87 4.18
N GLU A 134 20.44 -24.62 5.47
CA GLU A 134 21.02 -25.56 6.41
C GLU A 134 20.50 -25.28 7.84
#